data_AF-A0A357IEL6-F1
#
_entry.id   AF-A0A357IEL6-F1
#
_cell.length_a   1.000
_cell.length_b   1.000
_cell.length_c   1.000
_cell.angle_alpha   90.00
_cell.angle_beta   90.00
_cell.angle_gamma   90.00
#
_symmetry.space_group_name_H-M   'P 1'
#
loop_
_entity.id
_entity.type
_entity.pdbx_description
1 polymer ?
#
loop_
_entity_poly.entity_id
_entity_poly.type
_entity_poly.pdbx_seq_one_letter_code
_entity_poly.pdbx_strand_id
1 'polypeptide(L)'
;MYKNNNNLATLCLLLGILLLTAACSGGGGGGGSDPDPDPNPEPPCCVVEPPTGTGALPDRAEHDNAFESAHYAGSAECTVCHDHISDEADNDVSIGRDWSASMMANSTRDPYWIAKVASEINKHPHLKDVLNDTCSTCHAPMANDEAKKSGKTFEILGENGLISASNEYFNHTMEGVSCTFCHQMADNGLMGTIDGVSGKFFVEQYENEDDRPAYGQYADPNGAYMVAVSNFNPQYGSHISTSESCAVCHDLRTPSLDEEGQLITDVEEDFFPEQMVYSEWLHSDYATGGTKEKTCQNCHMPKAEGEVLLATEGGGDPRTGFSKHTFLGANTVMQTILKNYREELGISVEPELFDRSIALNREFLRTAADLQIVATSLEGNKLTTSIQITNQTGHKLPSGYPSRRVFVHFVVTNAQSEVVFESGKVNSDGSIVGVATDKDTSQYESHYNVITAADQVQVYEAIMGTSDGDVTHTLLR
;
A
#
# COMPACT_ATOMS: atom_id res chain seq x y z
N MET A 1 35.28 -19.92 64.65
CA MET A 1 36.54 -19.15 64.46
C MET A 1 36.17 -17.92 63.65
N TYR A 2 36.00 -16.79 64.33
CA TYR A 2 36.88 -15.61 64.25
C TYR A 2 36.93 -15.04 62.82
N LYS A 3 36.57 -13.78 62.54
CA LYS A 3 36.22 -12.65 63.40
C LYS A 3 35.88 -11.48 62.45
N ASN A 4 34.89 -10.67 62.84
CA ASN A 4 34.97 -9.20 62.93
C ASN A 4 35.09 -8.36 61.62
N ASN A 5 34.48 -7.18 61.50
CA ASN A 5 33.74 -6.38 62.47
C ASN A 5 33.09 -5.16 61.79
N ASN A 6 31.98 -4.74 62.41
CA ASN A 6 31.63 -3.35 62.79
C ASN A 6 31.24 -2.36 61.68
N ASN A 7 30.25 -1.48 61.85
CA ASN A 7 29.50 -1.06 63.04
C ASN A 7 28.16 -0.47 62.57
N LEU A 8 27.05 -0.88 63.19
CA LEU A 8 26.14 -0.08 64.03
C LEU A 8 25.52 1.16 63.36
N ALA A 9 24.20 1.15 63.07
CA ALA A 9 23.09 1.34 64.03
C ALA A 9 22.99 2.81 64.48
N THR A 10 21.86 3.51 64.59
CA THR A 10 20.41 3.29 64.41
C THR A 10 19.79 4.70 64.67
N LEU A 11 18.56 4.96 64.22
CA LEU A 11 17.43 5.44 65.06
C LEU A 11 16.50 6.50 64.42
N CYS A 12 15.28 6.01 64.16
CA CYS A 12 13.93 6.58 64.34
C CYS A 12 13.48 7.95 63.77
N LEU A 13 12.48 7.86 62.87
CA LEU A 13 11.10 8.35 62.99
C LEU A 13 10.79 9.46 64.03
N LEU A 14 10.18 10.57 63.59
CA LEU A 14 8.72 10.85 63.75
C LEU A 14 8.29 12.23 63.18
N LEU A 15 7.01 12.26 62.80
CA LEU A 15 6.17 13.31 62.21
C LEU A 15 6.17 14.69 62.90
N GLY A 16 5.80 15.74 62.14
CA GLY A 16 5.17 16.95 62.70
C GLY A 16 5.04 18.14 61.73
N ILE A 17 3.79 18.48 61.40
CA ILE A 17 3.30 19.50 60.46
C ILE A 17 3.19 20.89 61.16
N LEU A 18 3.42 22.04 60.47
CA LEU A 18 2.50 23.21 60.35
C LEU A 18 3.14 24.53 59.81
N LEU A 19 2.37 25.16 58.89
CA LEU A 19 2.14 26.60 58.58
C LEU A 19 3.25 27.45 57.93
N LEU A 20 3.10 27.83 56.64
CA LEU A 20 2.33 28.97 56.04
C LEU A 20 2.89 30.37 56.34
N THR A 21 3.43 31.05 55.31
CA THR A 21 2.99 32.39 54.88
C THR A 21 3.33 32.61 53.40
N ALA A 22 2.40 33.25 52.70
CA ALA A 22 2.36 33.52 51.28
C ALA A 22 2.99 34.88 50.92
N ALA A 23 3.53 35.00 49.70
CA ALA A 23 3.48 36.22 48.91
C ALA A 23 3.56 35.90 47.42
N CYS A 24 2.62 36.45 46.66
CA CYS A 24 2.30 36.17 45.27
C CYS A 24 3.17 36.92 44.25
N SER A 25 3.51 36.27 43.13
CA SER A 25 3.44 36.73 41.72
C SER A 25 4.27 35.73 40.88
N GLY A 26 3.91 35.14 39.75
CA GLY A 26 2.83 35.31 38.78
C GLY A 26 3.35 34.74 37.45
N GLY A 27 2.59 33.87 36.78
CA GLY A 27 2.89 33.26 35.46
C GLY A 27 3.62 31.91 35.58
N GLY A 28 3.12 30.76 35.11
CA GLY A 28 2.19 30.48 34.02
C GLY A 28 2.95 29.79 32.89
N GLY A 29 3.04 28.44 32.90
CA GLY A 29 3.68 27.65 31.85
C GLY A 29 3.86 26.19 32.30
N GLY A 30 2.87 25.35 32.00
CA GLY A 30 2.94 23.90 32.25
C GLY A 30 3.90 23.24 31.26
N GLY A 31 4.88 22.50 31.80
CA GLY A 31 5.81 21.70 31.02
C GLY A 31 5.12 20.46 30.46
N GLY A 32 5.06 20.38 29.13
CA GLY A 32 4.97 19.11 28.43
C GLY A 32 6.33 18.42 28.50
N SER A 33 6.33 17.16 28.90
CA SER A 33 7.49 16.28 28.75
C SER A 33 7.73 16.05 27.26
N ASP A 34 8.82 16.60 26.73
CA ASP A 34 9.33 16.23 25.41
C ASP A 34 9.59 14.71 25.38
N PRO A 35 9.19 14.00 24.33
CA PRO A 35 9.61 12.61 24.13
C PRO A 35 11.13 12.58 23.91
N ASP A 36 11.79 11.58 24.49
CA ASP A 36 13.21 11.30 24.28
C ASP A 36 13.53 11.29 22.77
N PRO A 37 14.64 11.93 22.33
CA PRO A 37 15.01 11.94 20.92
C PRO A 37 15.31 10.51 20.45
N ASP A 38 14.71 10.15 19.31
CA ASP A 38 14.96 8.90 18.59
C ASP A 38 16.49 8.68 18.43
N PRO A 39 17.04 7.56 18.93
CA PRO A 39 18.47 7.27 18.80
C PRO A 39 18.92 7.00 17.36
N ASN A 40 17.99 6.96 16.39
CA ASN A 40 18.27 6.76 14.97
C ASN A 40 17.38 7.67 14.10
N PRO A 41 17.63 9.00 14.08
CA PRO A 41 16.87 9.89 13.21
C PRO A 41 17.03 9.42 11.76
N GLU A 42 15.90 9.24 11.06
CA GLU A 42 15.90 9.04 9.61
C GLU A 42 16.88 10.07 9.00
N PRO A 43 17.87 9.64 8.18
CA PRO A 43 18.76 10.58 7.53
C PRO A 43 17.85 11.60 6.82
N PRO A 44 18.11 12.92 6.95
CA PRO A 44 17.19 13.93 6.44
C PRO A 44 17.00 13.66 4.96
N CYS A 45 15.85 13.08 4.61
CA CYS A 45 15.37 13.02 3.24
C CYS A 45 15.49 14.45 2.75
N CYS A 46 16.34 14.63 1.76
CA CYS A 46 16.72 15.94 1.29
C CYS A 46 15.44 16.74 1.05
N VAL A 47 15.43 18.01 1.45
CA VAL A 47 14.48 18.96 0.87
C VAL A 47 14.88 19.06 -0.61
N VAL A 48 14.49 18.07 -1.40
CA VAL A 48 14.51 18.15 -2.84
C VAL A 48 13.42 19.16 -3.12
N GLU A 49 13.79 20.36 -3.56
CA GLU A 49 12.79 21.26 -4.15
C GLU A 49 11.98 20.42 -5.13
N PRO A 50 10.64 20.37 -4.99
CA PRO A 50 9.83 19.54 -5.87
C PRO A 50 10.21 19.89 -7.30
N PRO A 51 10.61 18.90 -8.13
CA PRO A 51 11.03 19.18 -9.49
C PRO A 51 9.96 20.03 -10.15
N THR A 52 10.33 21.18 -10.69
CA THR A 52 9.36 22.04 -11.39
C THR A 52 8.83 21.23 -12.56
N GLY A 53 7.55 20.86 -12.49
CA GLY A 53 6.89 20.08 -13.53
C GLY A 53 7.09 20.76 -14.87
N THR A 54 7.39 19.98 -15.91
CA THR A 54 7.62 20.52 -17.26
C THR A 54 6.38 21.16 -17.89
N GLY A 55 5.24 21.18 -17.18
CA GLY A 55 3.92 21.53 -17.70
C GLY A 55 3.43 20.57 -18.79
N ALA A 56 4.07 19.41 -18.94
CA ALA A 56 3.83 18.47 -20.04
C ALA A 56 2.84 17.34 -19.70
N LEU A 57 2.47 17.19 -18.42
CA LEU A 57 1.31 16.39 -18.07
C LEU A 57 0.09 17.29 -18.30
N PRO A 58 -0.93 16.83 -19.04
CA PRO A 58 -2.15 17.62 -19.19
C PRO A 58 -2.71 17.89 -17.80
N ASP A 59 -3.03 19.16 -17.48
CA ASP A 59 -3.84 19.49 -16.30
C ASP A 59 -5.04 18.56 -16.30
N ARG A 60 -5.10 17.67 -15.31
CA ARG A 60 -6.18 16.70 -15.23
C ARG A 60 -7.37 17.38 -14.61
N ALA A 61 -8.51 17.28 -15.28
CA ALA A 61 -9.76 17.75 -14.71
C ALA A 61 -10.03 17.01 -13.39
N GLU A 62 -10.61 17.72 -12.43
CA GLU A 62 -11.28 17.05 -11.33
C GLU A 62 -12.44 16.24 -11.90
N HIS A 63 -12.65 15.05 -11.34
CA HIS A 63 -13.80 14.23 -11.70
C HIS A 63 -14.98 14.55 -10.80
N ASP A 64 -16.18 14.31 -11.32
CA ASP A 64 -17.38 14.31 -10.51
C ASP A 64 -17.42 13.01 -9.69
N ASN A 65 -17.26 13.08 -8.38
CA ASN A 65 -17.31 11.92 -7.50
C ASN A 65 -18.74 11.56 -7.04
N ALA A 66 -19.76 12.28 -7.52
CA ALA A 66 -21.19 12.00 -7.31
C ALA A 66 -21.85 11.43 -8.58
N PHE A 67 -21.07 10.87 -9.51
CA PHE A 67 -21.64 10.24 -10.69
C PHE A 67 -22.42 8.98 -10.32
N GLU A 68 -23.42 8.67 -11.15
CA GLU A 68 -24.12 7.39 -11.16
C GLU A 68 -24.10 6.79 -12.56
N SER A 69 -24.11 5.48 -12.63
CA SER A 69 -24.16 4.70 -13.88
C SER A 69 -24.98 3.43 -13.69
N ALA A 70 -25.03 2.58 -14.72
CA ALA A 70 -25.86 1.39 -14.67
C ALA A 70 -25.40 0.46 -13.54
N HIS A 71 -24.09 0.28 -13.33
CA HIS A 71 -23.54 -0.55 -12.26
C HIS A 71 -22.95 0.23 -11.11
N TYR A 72 -22.23 1.32 -11.38
CA TYR A 72 -21.37 1.97 -10.39
C TYR A 72 -21.86 3.36 -10.00
N ALA A 73 -21.42 3.82 -8.84
CA ALA A 73 -21.52 5.22 -8.41
C ALA A 73 -20.20 5.68 -7.81
N GLY A 74 -19.97 7.00 -7.86
CA GLY A 74 -18.79 7.61 -7.26
C GLY A 74 -18.84 7.59 -5.73
N SER A 75 -17.70 7.87 -5.08
CA SER A 75 -17.57 7.76 -3.64
C SER A 75 -18.51 8.69 -2.86
N ALA A 76 -18.93 9.82 -3.45
CA ALA A 76 -19.77 10.81 -2.76
C ALA A 76 -21.11 10.21 -2.29
N GLU A 77 -21.68 9.26 -3.04
CA GLU A 77 -22.91 8.55 -2.67
C GLU A 77 -22.76 7.72 -1.39
N CYS A 78 -21.52 7.38 -1.03
CA CYS A 78 -21.18 6.58 0.15
C CYS A 78 -20.74 7.47 1.32
N THR A 79 -19.91 8.48 1.05
CA THR A 79 -19.24 9.27 2.09
C THR A 79 -20.18 10.18 2.87
N VAL A 80 -21.37 10.50 2.34
CA VAL A 80 -22.40 11.26 3.08
C VAL A 80 -22.74 10.61 4.43
N CYS A 81 -22.71 9.27 4.49
CA CYS A 81 -23.04 8.52 5.70
C CYS A 81 -21.84 7.80 6.32
N HIS A 82 -20.84 7.43 5.51
CA HIS A 82 -19.69 6.62 5.96
C HIS A 82 -18.45 7.43 6.37
N ASP A 83 -18.51 8.76 6.29
CA ASP A 83 -17.54 9.66 6.93
C ASP A 83 -18.09 10.25 8.23
N HIS A 84 -17.20 10.84 9.02
CA HIS A 84 -17.45 11.39 10.35
C HIS A 84 -17.96 10.35 11.36
N ILE A 85 -17.57 9.09 11.17
CA ILE A 85 -17.76 8.02 12.13
C ILE A 85 -16.50 7.87 12.98
N SER A 86 -16.69 7.56 14.26
CA SER A 86 -15.60 7.33 15.22
C SER A 86 -15.73 5.96 15.88
N ASP A 87 -14.59 5.47 16.37
CA ASP A 87 -14.53 4.27 17.19
C ASP A 87 -14.76 4.56 18.68
N GLU A 88 -14.75 3.53 19.53
CA GLU A 88 -15.07 3.68 20.96
C GLU A 88 -14.06 4.59 21.70
N ALA A 89 -12.85 4.73 21.14
CA ALA A 89 -11.80 5.62 21.65
C ALA A 89 -11.84 7.03 21.02
N ASP A 90 -12.92 7.35 20.29
CA ASP A 90 -13.14 8.64 19.59
C ASP A 90 -12.11 8.92 18.47
N ASN A 91 -11.47 7.87 17.94
CA ASN A 91 -10.62 8.01 16.77
C ASN A 91 -11.48 8.11 15.50
N ASP A 92 -11.09 8.98 14.56
CA ASP A 92 -11.73 9.08 13.25
C ASP A 92 -11.48 7.81 12.41
N VAL A 93 -12.55 7.07 12.11
CA VAL A 93 -12.56 5.85 11.28
C VAL A 93 -13.41 6.00 10.01
N SER A 94 -13.56 7.24 9.56
CA SER A 94 -14.22 7.61 8.30
C SER A 94 -13.67 6.82 7.12
N ILE A 95 -14.57 6.15 6.40
CA ILE A 95 -14.21 5.24 5.30
C ILE A 95 -13.65 6.01 4.11
N GLY A 96 -14.33 7.07 3.66
CA GLY A 96 -13.93 7.87 2.51
C GLY A 96 -12.64 8.65 2.76
N ARG A 97 -12.49 9.20 3.97
CA ARG A 97 -11.27 9.92 4.37
C ARG A 97 -10.05 9.02 4.38
N ASP A 98 -10.16 7.79 4.90
CA ASP A 98 -9.05 6.82 4.86
C ASP A 98 -8.76 6.34 3.44
N TRP A 99 -9.79 6.04 2.64
CA TRP A 99 -9.65 5.53 1.27
C TRP A 99 -9.08 6.57 0.29
N SER A 100 -9.54 7.82 0.34
CA SER A 100 -9.26 8.85 -0.68
C SER A 100 -7.77 9.19 -0.83
N ALA A 101 -6.97 9.06 0.24
CA ALA A 101 -5.53 9.27 0.21
C ALA A 101 -4.72 8.00 -0.12
N SER A 102 -5.38 6.85 -0.29
CA SER A 102 -4.73 5.57 -0.61
C SER A 102 -4.29 5.50 -2.07
N MET A 103 -3.41 4.54 -2.38
CA MET A 103 -3.07 4.23 -3.78
C MET A 103 -4.24 3.60 -4.55
N MET A 104 -5.25 3.05 -3.87
CA MET A 104 -6.45 2.50 -4.53
C MET A 104 -7.31 3.61 -5.14
N ALA A 105 -7.59 4.68 -4.39
CA ALA A 105 -8.31 5.85 -4.88
C ALA A 105 -7.55 6.61 -5.99
N ASN A 106 -6.21 6.51 -5.98
CA ASN A 106 -5.34 7.26 -6.89
C ASN A 106 -4.67 6.38 -7.95
N SER A 107 -5.17 5.16 -8.17
CA SER A 107 -4.57 4.15 -9.05
C SER A 107 -4.40 4.61 -10.50
N THR A 108 -5.31 5.45 -11.02
CA THR A 108 -5.25 6.02 -12.38
C THR A 108 -4.57 7.38 -12.46
N ARG A 109 -4.34 8.00 -11.30
CA ARG A 109 -3.61 9.27 -11.17
C ARG A 109 -2.13 9.10 -10.93
N ASP A 110 -1.69 7.87 -10.65
CA ASP A 110 -0.29 7.52 -10.50
C ASP A 110 0.47 7.82 -11.82
N PRO A 111 1.34 8.86 -11.85
CA PRO A 111 2.11 9.21 -13.04
C PRO A 111 3.08 8.11 -13.47
N TYR A 112 3.54 7.27 -12.55
CA TYR A 112 4.39 6.12 -12.87
C TYR A 112 3.59 5.06 -13.63
N TRP A 113 2.36 4.76 -13.21
CA TRP A 113 1.48 3.85 -13.94
C TRP A 113 1.16 4.39 -15.35
N ILE A 114 0.81 5.66 -15.46
CA ILE A 114 0.53 6.31 -16.77
C ILE A 114 1.74 6.20 -17.70
N ALA A 115 2.93 6.51 -17.19
CA ALA A 115 4.17 6.42 -17.96
C ALA A 115 4.47 4.98 -18.40
N LYS A 116 4.18 4.00 -17.53
CA LYS A 116 4.37 2.59 -17.84
C LYS A 116 3.40 2.12 -18.93
N VAL A 117 2.11 2.43 -18.82
CA VAL A 117 1.10 2.13 -19.86
C VAL A 117 1.52 2.74 -21.20
N ALA A 118 1.93 4.01 -21.21
CA ALA A 118 2.40 4.69 -22.41
C ALA A 118 3.63 4.01 -23.02
N SER A 119 4.60 3.62 -22.19
CA SER A 119 5.81 2.90 -22.62
C SER A 119 5.48 1.55 -23.24
N GLU A 120 4.63 0.73 -22.59
CA GLU A 120 4.26 -0.59 -23.10
C GLU A 120 3.49 -0.49 -24.43
N ILE A 121 2.53 0.43 -24.54
CA ILE A 121 1.79 0.66 -25.80
C ILE A 121 2.72 1.12 -26.92
N ASN A 122 3.67 2.01 -26.62
CA ASN A 122 4.63 2.49 -27.61
C ASN A 122 5.58 1.38 -28.10
N LYS A 123 5.99 0.46 -27.22
CA LYS A 123 6.83 -0.68 -27.57
C LYS A 123 6.05 -1.78 -28.30
N HIS A 124 4.79 -1.99 -27.93
CA HIS A 124 3.96 -3.08 -28.43
C HIS A 124 2.63 -2.55 -29.02
N PRO A 125 2.65 -1.72 -30.08
CA PRO A 125 1.44 -1.10 -30.62
C PRO A 125 0.42 -2.11 -31.18
N HIS A 126 0.87 -3.31 -31.54
CA HIS A 126 0.00 -4.41 -32.00
C HIS A 126 -0.77 -5.08 -30.85
N LEU A 127 -0.38 -4.86 -29.59
CA LEU A 127 -1.06 -5.35 -28.38
C LEU A 127 -1.85 -4.25 -27.66
N LYS A 128 -2.10 -3.13 -28.33
CA LYS A 128 -2.74 -1.96 -27.73
C LYS A 128 -4.04 -2.31 -27.00
N ASP A 129 -4.89 -3.13 -27.61
CA ASP A 129 -6.20 -3.50 -27.01
C ASP A 129 -6.01 -4.34 -25.74
N VAL A 130 -5.11 -5.32 -25.77
CA VAL A 130 -4.77 -6.17 -24.60
C VAL A 130 -4.19 -5.33 -23.47
N LEU A 131 -3.25 -4.43 -23.77
CA LEU A 131 -2.64 -3.55 -22.78
C LEU A 131 -3.65 -2.60 -22.14
N ASN A 132 -4.51 -1.98 -22.94
CA ASN A 132 -5.57 -1.12 -22.41
C ASN A 132 -6.51 -1.90 -21.51
N ASP A 133 -6.85 -3.13 -21.88
CA ASP A 133 -7.72 -3.96 -21.06
C ASP A 133 -7.06 -4.37 -19.75
N THR A 134 -5.91 -5.07 -19.82
CA THR A 134 -5.18 -5.60 -18.66
C THR A 134 -4.84 -4.50 -17.65
N CYS A 135 -4.32 -3.36 -18.09
CA CYS A 135 -3.93 -2.29 -17.17
C CYS A 135 -5.14 -1.62 -16.51
N SER A 136 -6.26 -1.47 -17.22
CA SER A 136 -7.45 -0.79 -16.69
C SER A 136 -8.33 -1.70 -15.84
N THR A 137 -8.30 -3.02 -16.02
CA THR A 137 -9.11 -3.95 -15.20
C THR A 137 -8.77 -3.84 -13.71
N CYS A 138 -7.50 -3.63 -13.34
CA CYS A 138 -7.10 -3.48 -11.94
C CYS A 138 -6.98 -2.01 -11.48
N HIS A 139 -6.62 -1.08 -12.36
CA HIS A 139 -6.42 0.33 -11.98
C HIS A 139 -7.67 1.19 -12.17
N ALA A 140 -8.53 0.89 -13.14
CA ALA A 140 -9.76 1.62 -13.46
C ALA A 140 -10.97 0.65 -13.59
N PRO A 141 -11.19 -0.25 -12.61
CA PRO A 141 -12.07 -1.41 -12.77
C PRO A 141 -13.49 -1.05 -13.18
N MET A 142 -14.05 0.03 -12.59
CA MET A 142 -15.42 0.46 -12.89
C MET A 142 -15.57 0.91 -14.34
N ALA A 143 -14.58 1.66 -14.86
CA ALA A 143 -14.60 2.12 -16.25
C ALA A 143 -14.43 0.94 -17.22
N ASN A 144 -13.53 0.00 -16.89
CA ASN A 144 -13.30 -1.20 -17.68
C ASN A 144 -14.58 -2.05 -17.81
N ASP A 145 -15.22 -2.37 -16.68
CA ASP A 145 -16.42 -3.21 -16.63
C ASP A 145 -17.62 -2.52 -17.31
N GLU A 146 -17.88 -1.25 -16.99
CA GLU A 146 -19.02 -0.52 -17.53
C GLU A 146 -18.92 -0.35 -19.05
N ALA A 147 -17.71 -0.05 -19.57
CA ALA A 147 -17.46 0.04 -21.00
C ALA A 147 -17.66 -1.32 -21.70
N LYS A 148 -17.15 -2.41 -21.12
CA LYS A 148 -17.31 -3.78 -21.64
C LYS A 148 -18.77 -4.21 -21.69
N LYS A 149 -19.52 -4.02 -20.59
CA LYS A 149 -20.96 -4.34 -20.52
C LYS A 149 -21.77 -3.51 -21.52
N SER A 150 -21.32 -2.29 -21.81
CA SER A 150 -21.90 -1.43 -22.84
C SER A 150 -21.46 -1.78 -24.27
N GLY A 151 -20.62 -2.82 -24.46
CA GLY A 151 -20.10 -3.24 -25.76
C GLY A 151 -19.15 -2.23 -26.41
N LYS A 152 -18.51 -1.36 -25.62
CA LYS A 152 -17.61 -0.31 -26.10
C LYS A 152 -16.16 -0.73 -25.96
N THR A 153 -15.39 -0.44 -27.00
CA THR A 153 -13.93 -0.48 -26.96
C THR A 153 -13.40 0.82 -26.36
N PHE A 154 -12.29 0.77 -25.65
CA PHE A 154 -11.69 1.94 -25.05
C PHE A 154 -10.16 1.89 -25.15
N GLU A 155 -9.57 3.07 -25.03
CA GLU A 155 -8.14 3.24 -24.79
C GLU A 155 -8.00 3.94 -23.45
N ILE A 156 -6.96 3.64 -22.68
CA ILE A 156 -6.65 4.36 -21.44
C ILE A 156 -6.22 5.78 -21.79
N LEU A 157 -5.26 5.91 -22.72
CA LEU A 157 -4.60 7.17 -23.09
C LEU A 157 -5.14 7.73 -24.42
N GLY A 158 -4.86 8.99 -24.70
CA GLY A 158 -5.24 9.69 -25.94
C GLY A 158 -6.35 10.71 -25.73
N GLU A 159 -6.68 11.47 -26.79
CA GLU A 159 -7.64 12.59 -26.73
C GLU A 159 -9.04 12.17 -26.25
N ASN A 160 -9.43 10.93 -26.57
CA ASN A 160 -10.70 10.32 -26.14
C ASN A 160 -10.49 9.11 -25.21
N GLY A 161 -9.29 8.96 -24.63
CA GLY A 161 -8.99 7.85 -23.72
C GLY A 161 -9.78 7.98 -22.41
N LEU A 162 -9.84 6.89 -21.64
CA LEU A 162 -10.52 6.82 -20.34
C LEU A 162 -10.07 7.94 -19.38
N ILE A 163 -8.80 8.34 -19.44
CA ILE A 163 -8.27 9.42 -18.60
C ILE A 163 -8.60 10.83 -19.08
N SER A 164 -9.27 10.97 -20.24
CA SER A 164 -9.62 12.27 -20.82
C SER A 164 -10.96 12.74 -20.29
N ALA A 165 -11.06 14.01 -19.89
CA ALA A 165 -12.29 14.61 -19.38
C ALA A 165 -13.46 14.61 -20.38
N SER A 166 -13.18 14.39 -21.68
CA SER A 166 -14.20 14.25 -22.72
C SER A 166 -14.80 12.84 -22.80
N ASN A 167 -14.19 11.85 -22.17
CA ASN A 167 -14.65 10.47 -22.18
C ASN A 167 -15.83 10.29 -21.21
N GLU A 168 -16.85 9.54 -21.63
CA GLU A 168 -18.03 9.30 -20.81
C GLU A 168 -17.76 8.49 -19.53
N TYR A 169 -16.69 7.69 -19.50
CA TYR A 169 -16.25 6.90 -18.34
C TYR A 169 -15.10 7.60 -17.59
N PHE A 170 -14.88 8.89 -17.82
CA PHE A 170 -13.84 9.66 -17.15
C PHE A 170 -14.00 9.60 -15.62
N ASN A 171 -15.21 9.81 -15.12
CA ASN A 171 -15.45 9.82 -13.68
C ASN A 171 -15.21 8.43 -13.04
N HIS A 172 -15.68 7.35 -13.68
CA HIS A 172 -15.37 5.98 -13.29
C HIS A 172 -13.87 5.70 -13.24
N THR A 173 -13.14 6.23 -14.22
CA THR A 173 -11.69 6.04 -14.34
C THR A 173 -10.96 6.76 -13.23
N MET A 174 -11.36 8.00 -12.95
CA MET A 174 -10.73 8.83 -11.93
C MET A 174 -11.13 8.44 -10.51
N GLU A 175 -12.22 7.72 -10.27
CA GLU A 175 -12.43 7.11 -8.95
C GLU A 175 -11.44 5.98 -8.61
N GLY A 176 -10.72 5.45 -9.60
CA GLY A 176 -9.78 4.36 -9.39
C GLY A 176 -10.46 3.09 -8.86
N VAL A 177 -9.84 2.45 -7.86
CA VAL A 177 -10.42 1.30 -7.14
C VAL A 177 -11.28 1.83 -6.00
N SER A 178 -12.57 2.05 -6.27
CA SER A 178 -13.51 2.75 -5.38
C SER A 178 -14.53 1.82 -4.69
N CYS A 179 -15.36 2.41 -3.82
CA CYS A 179 -16.33 1.76 -2.95
C CYS A 179 -17.23 0.79 -3.73
N THR A 180 -17.86 1.28 -4.79
CA THR A 180 -18.85 0.52 -5.54
C THR A 180 -18.22 -0.54 -6.44
N PHE A 181 -16.91 -0.52 -6.68
CA PHE A 181 -16.21 -1.66 -7.26
C PHE A 181 -16.04 -2.79 -6.24
N CYS A 182 -15.33 -2.51 -5.15
CA CYS A 182 -15.02 -3.52 -4.14
C CYS A 182 -16.28 -4.12 -3.53
N HIS A 183 -17.29 -3.29 -3.23
CA HIS A 183 -18.53 -3.73 -2.60
C HIS A 183 -19.55 -4.33 -3.57
N GLN A 184 -19.36 -4.28 -4.89
CA GLN A 184 -20.23 -5.00 -5.84
C GLN A 184 -19.64 -6.31 -6.36
N MET A 185 -18.37 -6.56 -6.04
CA MET A 185 -17.71 -7.78 -6.47
C MET A 185 -18.38 -8.99 -5.81
N ALA A 186 -19.09 -9.78 -6.61
CA ALA A 186 -19.89 -10.91 -6.16
C ALA A 186 -19.05 -12.19 -6.11
N ASP A 187 -19.31 -13.03 -5.11
CA ASP A 187 -18.68 -14.34 -5.00
C ASP A 187 -19.33 -15.33 -5.96
N ASN A 188 -18.60 -15.66 -7.03
CA ASN A 188 -18.96 -16.69 -7.99
C ASN A 188 -18.19 -18.01 -7.77
N GLY A 189 -17.46 -18.12 -6.66
CA GLY A 189 -16.63 -19.28 -6.32
C GLY A 189 -15.28 -19.34 -7.04
N LEU A 190 -14.88 -18.32 -7.80
CA LEU A 190 -13.63 -18.31 -8.58
C LEU A 190 -12.52 -17.46 -7.96
N MET A 191 -12.82 -16.60 -6.98
CA MET A 191 -11.82 -15.72 -6.36
C MET A 191 -10.65 -16.55 -5.79
N GLY A 192 -9.42 -16.11 -6.05
CA GLY A 192 -8.20 -16.84 -5.65
C GLY A 192 -7.86 -18.06 -6.52
N THR A 193 -8.64 -18.36 -7.56
CA THR A 193 -8.31 -19.36 -8.59
C THR A 193 -7.82 -18.70 -9.87
N ILE A 194 -7.24 -19.46 -10.81
CA ILE A 194 -6.77 -18.90 -12.10
C ILE A 194 -7.88 -18.15 -12.87
N ASP A 195 -9.14 -18.57 -12.70
CA ASP A 195 -10.31 -17.96 -13.35
C ASP A 195 -10.86 -16.72 -12.62
N GLY A 196 -10.37 -16.42 -11.41
CA GLY A 196 -10.82 -15.29 -10.60
C GLY A 196 -9.68 -14.38 -10.13
N VAL A 197 -8.52 -14.45 -10.79
CA VAL A 197 -7.37 -13.55 -10.57
C VAL A 197 -7.08 -12.76 -11.84
N SER A 198 -6.04 -11.91 -11.83
CA SER A 198 -5.66 -11.08 -12.99
C SER A 198 -6.81 -10.19 -13.50
N GLY A 199 -7.59 -9.64 -12.57
CA GLY A 199 -8.69 -8.72 -12.85
C GLY A 199 -10.02 -9.40 -13.19
N LYS A 200 -10.11 -10.72 -13.10
CA LYS A 200 -11.35 -11.47 -13.41
C LYS A 200 -12.34 -11.44 -12.24
N PHE A 201 -13.01 -10.31 -12.06
CA PHE A 201 -14.12 -10.16 -11.11
C PHE A 201 -15.48 -10.38 -11.78
N PHE A 202 -16.52 -10.50 -10.95
CA PHE A 202 -17.90 -10.56 -11.40
C PHE A 202 -18.75 -9.54 -10.64
N VAL A 203 -19.56 -8.77 -11.38
CA VAL A 203 -20.56 -7.85 -10.84
C VAL A 203 -21.92 -8.23 -11.43
N GLU A 204 -22.89 -8.45 -10.56
CA GLU A 204 -24.23 -8.92 -10.93
C GLU A 204 -24.95 -7.94 -11.88
N GLN A 205 -25.85 -8.49 -12.68
CA GLN A 205 -26.87 -7.73 -13.42
C GLN A 205 -28.15 -7.73 -12.59
N TYR A 206 -28.88 -6.63 -12.60
CA TYR A 206 -30.14 -6.48 -11.90
C TYR A 206 -31.18 -5.80 -12.79
N GLU A 207 -32.45 -6.15 -12.60
CA GLU A 207 -33.56 -5.54 -13.33
C GLU A 207 -34.09 -4.29 -12.62
N ASN A 208 -34.03 -4.26 -11.28
CA ASN A 208 -34.37 -3.10 -10.46
C ASN A 208 -33.09 -2.54 -9.83
N GLU A 209 -32.89 -1.23 -9.94
CA GLU A 209 -31.72 -0.54 -9.37
C GLU A 209 -31.67 -0.70 -7.85
N ASP A 210 -32.81 -0.79 -7.16
CA ASP A 210 -32.88 -1.06 -5.72
C ASP A 210 -32.27 -2.41 -5.31
N ASP A 211 -32.10 -3.35 -6.25
CA ASP A 211 -31.54 -4.69 -5.98
C ASP A 211 -30.00 -4.70 -6.12
N ARG A 212 -29.37 -3.59 -6.51
CA ARG A 212 -27.92 -3.45 -6.69
C ARG A 212 -27.19 -3.81 -5.39
N PRO A 213 -26.42 -4.92 -5.34
CA PRO A 213 -25.83 -5.39 -4.09
C PRO A 213 -24.67 -4.49 -3.62
N ALA A 214 -24.54 -4.32 -2.30
CA ALA A 214 -23.35 -3.81 -1.64
C ALA A 214 -22.92 -4.82 -0.56
N TYR A 215 -21.97 -5.70 -0.90
CA TYR A 215 -21.50 -6.76 -0.03
C TYR A 215 -20.64 -6.20 1.11
N GLY A 216 -20.97 -6.57 2.35
CA GLY A 216 -20.21 -6.21 3.55
C GLY A 216 -19.99 -7.40 4.48
N GLN A 217 -19.07 -7.24 5.43
CA GLN A 217 -18.67 -8.30 6.37
C GLN A 217 -19.73 -8.66 7.43
N TYR A 218 -20.82 -7.89 7.53
CA TYR A 218 -21.79 -8.02 8.62
C TYR A 218 -23.05 -8.75 8.17
N ALA A 219 -23.45 -9.76 8.94
CA ALA A 219 -24.74 -10.43 8.77
C ALA A 219 -25.91 -9.48 9.12
N ASP A 220 -27.07 -9.70 8.50
CA ASP A 220 -28.33 -8.98 8.74
C ASP A 220 -28.21 -7.43 8.68
N PRO A 221 -27.70 -6.85 7.57
CA PRO A 221 -27.60 -5.40 7.44
C PRO A 221 -29.00 -4.75 7.43
N ASN A 222 -29.14 -3.60 8.10
CA ASN A 222 -30.33 -2.76 7.97
C ASN A 222 -30.19 -1.85 6.75
N GLY A 223 -30.71 -2.29 5.61
CA GLY A 223 -30.48 -1.61 4.33
C GLY A 223 -31.47 -0.53 3.92
N ALA A 224 -32.59 -0.36 4.63
CA ALA A 224 -33.69 0.48 4.13
C ALA A 224 -33.29 1.94 3.86
N TYR A 225 -32.43 2.51 4.71
CA TYR A 225 -31.91 3.85 4.51
C TYR A 225 -30.90 3.92 3.36
N MET A 226 -29.96 2.96 3.30
CA MET A 226 -28.94 2.89 2.25
C MET A 226 -29.57 2.75 0.86
N VAL A 227 -30.57 1.89 0.71
CA VAL A 227 -31.34 1.75 -0.55
C VAL A 227 -32.00 3.08 -0.90
N ALA A 228 -32.67 3.74 0.05
CA ALA A 228 -33.40 4.97 -0.21
C ALA A 228 -32.53 6.19 -0.57
N VAL A 229 -31.25 6.18 -0.18
CA VAL A 229 -30.34 7.32 -0.38
C VAL A 229 -29.33 7.09 -1.50
N SER A 230 -28.90 5.84 -1.74
CA SER A 230 -27.82 5.53 -2.69
C SER A 230 -28.22 4.54 -3.80
N ASN A 231 -29.41 3.94 -3.73
CA ASN A 231 -29.82 2.82 -4.59
C ASN A 231 -28.86 1.61 -4.51
N PHE A 232 -28.20 1.40 -3.37
CA PHE A 232 -27.45 0.18 -3.07
C PHE A 232 -28.10 -0.57 -1.92
N ASN A 233 -28.26 -1.88 -2.10
CA ASN A 233 -28.80 -2.80 -1.13
C ASN A 233 -27.66 -3.51 -0.38
N PRO A 234 -27.42 -3.19 0.90
CA PRO A 234 -26.36 -3.85 1.65
C PRO A 234 -26.72 -5.31 1.88
N GLN A 235 -25.77 -6.19 1.58
CA GLN A 235 -25.90 -7.63 1.73
C GLN A 235 -24.70 -8.19 2.48
N TYR A 236 -24.91 -9.29 3.20
CA TYR A 236 -23.80 -10.02 3.79
C TYR A 236 -23.00 -10.73 2.69
N GLY A 237 -21.70 -10.44 2.62
CA GLY A 237 -20.76 -11.12 1.73
C GLY A 237 -19.52 -11.54 2.52
N SER A 238 -19.42 -12.83 2.84
CA SER A 238 -18.29 -13.36 3.61
C SER A 238 -16.95 -13.19 2.89
N HIS A 239 -16.96 -13.25 1.56
CA HIS A 239 -15.78 -13.13 0.70
C HIS A 239 -15.05 -11.79 0.87
N ILE A 240 -15.75 -10.70 1.18
CA ILE A 240 -15.14 -9.38 1.42
C ILE A 240 -14.14 -9.40 2.59
N SER A 241 -14.26 -10.37 3.49
CA SER A 241 -13.36 -10.55 4.63
C SER A 241 -12.20 -11.53 4.38
N THR A 242 -12.10 -12.11 3.18
CA THR A 242 -11.08 -13.13 2.85
C THR A 242 -10.03 -12.60 1.86
N SER A 243 -8.82 -13.18 1.90
CA SER A 243 -7.69 -12.75 1.05
C SER A 243 -7.98 -12.92 -0.45
N GLU A 244 -8.89 -13.83 -0.81
CA GLU A 244 -9.32 -14.13 -2.18
C GLU A 244 -9.91 -12.90 -2.87
N SER A 245 -10.61 -12.02 -2.15
CA SER A 245 -11.11 -10.76 -2.72
C SER A 245 -9.96 -9.85 -3.17
N CYS A 246 -8.84 -9.84 -2.45
CA CYS A 246 -7.65 -9.09 -2.84
C CYS A 246 -6.91 -9.77 -4.00
N ALA A 247 -6.96 -11.11 -4.08
CA ALA A 247 -6.31 -11.92 -5.10
C ALA A 247 -6.75 -11.57 -6.53
N VAL A 248 -8.00 -11.09 -6.68
CA VAL A 248 -8.55 -10.62 -7.96
C VAL A 248 -7.57 -9.68 -8.67
N CYS A 249 -6.98 -8.71 -7.96
CA CYS A 249 -6.00 -7.79 -8.53
C CYS A 249 -4.55 -8.11 -8.12
N HIS A 250 -4.34 -8.80 -6.99
CA HIS A 250 -3.02 -9.05 -6.40
C HIS A 250 -2.45 -10.46 -6.65
N ASP A 251 -2.94 -11.15 -7.68
CA ASP A 251 -2.35 -12.34 -8.29
C ASP A 251 -2.39 -12.20 -9.83
N LEU A 252 -1.51 -11.34 -10.34
CA LEU A 252 -1.47 -10.95 -11.73
C LEU A 252 -0.50 -11.82 -12.52
N ARG A 253 -1.05 -12.47 -13.54
CA ARG A 253 -0.30 -13.11 -14.61
C ARG A 253 -0.59 -12.37 -15.91
N THR A 254 0.46 -12.10 -16.68
CA THR A 254 0.34 -11.40 -17.95
C THR A 254 0.87 -12.26 -19.09
N PRO A 255 0.23 -12.19 -20.27
CA PRO A 255 0.79 -12.82 -21.46
C PRO A 255 2.14 -12.18 -21.79
N SER A 256 3.13 -13.00 -22.16
CA SER A 256 4.45 -12.52 -22.58
C SER A 256 4.76 -12.92 -24.01
N LEU A 257 5.61 -12.13 -24.65
CA LEU A 257 5.99 -12.27 -26.04
C LEU A 257 7.45 -12.71 -26.20
N ASP A 258 7.70 -13.50 -27.23
CA ASP A 258 9.05 -13.84 -27.69
C ASP A 258 9.71 -12.71 -28.52
N GLU A 259 10.91 -12.97 -29.06
CA GLU A 259 11.65 -12.02 -29.88
C GLU A 259 10.88 -11.60 -31.14
N GLU A 260 10.13 -12.54 -31.73
CA GLU A 260 9.26 -12.35 -32.90
C GLU A 260 7.93 -11.66 -32.59
N GLY A 261 7.64 -11.37 -31.32
CA GLY A 261 6.40 -10.75 -30.88
C GLY A 261 5.19 -11.69 -30.91
N GLN A 262 5.42 -13.00 -30.84
CA GLN A 262 4.38 -14.00 -30.67
C GLN A 262 4.22 -14.35 -29.19
N LEU A 263 3.02 -14.78 -28.78
CA LEU A 263 2.79 -15.26 -27.42
C LEU A 263 3.66 -16.49 -27.15
N ILE A 264 4.36 -16.47 -26.02
CA ILE A 264 5.15 -17.62 -25.55
C ILE A 264 4.24 -18.82 -25.28
N THR A 265 3.04 -18.57 -24.75
CA THR A 265 2.02 -19.58 -24.45
C THR A 265 0.63 -18.95 -24.55
N ASP A 266 -0.37 -19.77 -24.89
CA ASP A 266 -1.79 -19.45 -24.83
C ASP A 266 -2.49 -20.07 -23.60
N VAL A 267 -1.73 -20.77 -22.75
CA VAL A 267 -2.18 -21.35 -21.48
C VAL A 267 -1.97 -20.34 -20.36
N GLU A 268 -3.06 -19.87 -19.75
CA GLU A 268 -3.03 -18.80 -18.76
C GLU A 268 -2.27 -19.18 -17.48
N GLU A 269 -2.29 -20.45 -17.09
CA GLU A 269 -1.52 -20.95 -15.94
C GLU A 269 -0.01 -20.76 -16.13
N ASP A 270 0.44 -20.74 -17.39
CA ASP A 270 1.84 -20.59 -17.79
C ASP A 270 2.19 -19.13 -18.17
N PHE A 271 1.25 -18.19 -18.04
CA PHE A 271 1.52 -16.76 -18.22
C PHE A 271 2.55 -16.27 -17.21
N PHE A 272 3.25 -15.20 -17.58
CA PHE A 272 4.30 -14.64 -16.76
C PHE A 272 3.74 -14.14 -15.41
N PRO A 273 4.26 -14.62 -14.28
CA PRO A 273 3.80 -14.26 -12.95
C PRO A 273 4.29 -12.85 -12.54
N GLU A 274 3.71 -11.81 -13.15
CA GLU A 274 4.12 -10.42 -12.94
C GLU A 274 4.02 -9.98 -11.47
N GLN A 275 2.91 -10.28 -10.80
CA GLN A 275 2.70 -9.93 -9.39
C GLN A 275 1.98 -11.06 -8.67
N MET A 276 2.66 -11.75 -7.77
CA MET A 276 2.18 -12.99 -7.17
C MET A 276 1.92 -12.87 -5.67
N VAL A 277 1.42 -11.71 -5.21
CA VAL A 277 1.33 -11.41 -3.77
C VAL A 277 0.43 -12.42 -3.05
N TYR A 278 -0.73 -12.75 -3.64
CA TYR A 278 -1.64 -13.75 -3.08
C TYR A 278 -1.04 -15.16 -3.12
N SER A 279 -0.45 -15.57 -4.25
CA SER A 279 0.23 -16.87 -4.34
C SER A 279 1.39 -16.99 -3.35
N GLU A 280 2.14 -15.92 -3.11
CA GLU A 280 3.18 -15.89 -2.08
C GLU A 280 2.58 -16.03 -0.67
N TRP A 281 1.45 -15.38 -0.41
CA TRP A 281 0.70 -15.52 0.83
C TRP A 281 0.21 -16.94 1.07
N LEU A 282 -0.35 -17.61 0.05
CA LEU A 282 -0.78 -19.01 0.12
C LEU A 282 0.34 -19.96 0.55
N HIS A 283 1.59 -19.63 0.24
CA HIS A 283 2.77 -20.43 0.58
C HIS A 283 3.49 -19.97 1.86
N SER A 284 2.84 -19.12 2.67
CA SER A 284 3.38 -18.60 3.92
C SER A 284 2.70 -19.20 5.16
N ASP A 285 3.29 -18.97 6.33
CA ASP A 285 2.66 -19.30 7.63
C ASP A 285 1.40 -18.46 7.93
N TYR A 286 1.12 -17.42 7.14
CA TYR A 286 -0.03 -16.54 7.30
C TYR A 286 -1.26 -17.00 6.50
N ALA A 287 -1.10 -17.96 5.58
CA ALA A 287 -2.21 -18.58 4.88
C ALA A 287 -3.19 -19.25 5.85
N THR A 288 -4.41 -19.51 5.39
CA THR A 288 -5.40 -20.29 6.15
C THR A 288 -4.83 -21.64 6.56
N GLY A 289 -4.94 -21.97 7.85
CA GLY A 289 -4.37 -23.16 8.46
C GLY A 289 -2.89 -23.03 8.89
N GLY A 290 -2.25 -21.89 8.61
CA GLY A 290 -0.87 -21.61 9.00
C GLY A 290 -0.72 -21.21 10.47
N THR A 291 0.52 -21.25 10.99
CA THR A 291 0.79 -20.95 12.41
C THR A 291 0.63 -19.48 12.77
N LYS A 292 0.64 -18.59 11.77
CA LYS A 292 0.47 -17.15 11.90
C LYS A 292 -0.74 -16.66 11.10
N GLU A 293 -1.75 -17.50 10.87
CA GLU A 293 -2.92 -17.21 10.02
C GLU A 293 -3.45 -15.78 10.19
N LYS A 294 -3.40 -15.02 9.10
CA LYS A 294 -3.98 -13.68 8.98
C LYS A 294 -4.37 -13.43 7.53
N THR A 295 -5.55 -12.87 7.32
CA THR A 295 -5.98 -12.43 5.98
C THR A 295 -5.27 -11.15 5.57
N CYS A 296 -5.29 -10.83 4.28
CA CYS A 296 -4.79 -9.54 3.77
C CYS A 296 -5.38 -8.35 4.55
N GLN A 297 -6.69 -8.38 4.79
CA GLN A 297 -7.43 -7.34 5.52
C GLN A 297 -6.94 -7.21 6.96
N ASN A 298 -6.55 -8.30 7.64
CA ASN A 298 -6.06 -8.21 9.02
C ASN A 298 -4.81 -7.36 9.18
N CYS A 299 -3.95 -7.29 8.14
CA CYS A 299 -2.73 -6.48 8.16
C CYS A 299 -2.93 -5.13 7.47
N HIS A 300 -3.59 -5.10 6.32
CA HIS A 300 -3.68 -3.91 5.46
C HIS A 300 -4.91 -3.02 5.76
N MET A 301 -5.91 -3.55 6.46
CA MET A 301 -7.12 -2.85 6.91
C MET A 301 -7.32 -3.05 8.42
N PRO A 302 -6.42 -2.47 9.25
CA PRO A 302 -6.39 -2.71 10.68
C PRO A 302 -7.73 -2.41 11.33
N LYS A 303 -8.09 -3.22 12.32
CA LYS A 303 -9.37 -3.08 13.00
C LYS A 303 -9.43 -1.80 13.83
N ALA A 304 -10.60 -1.17 13.89
CA ALA A 304 -10.89 -0.08 14.81
C ALA A 304 -10.99 -0.59 16.26
N GLU A 305 -10.90 0.32 17.23
CA GLU A 305 -11.03 -0.04 18.64
C GLU A 305 -12.50 -0.15 19.05
N GLY A 306 -12.89 -1.28 19.63
CA GLY A 306 -14.24 -1.47 20.15
C GLY A 306 -15.33 -1.59 19.08
N GLU A 307 -16.51 -1.05 19.39
CA GLU A 307 -17.67 -1.02 18.50
C GLU A 307 -17.71 0.28 17.70
N VAL A 308 -18.09 0.19 16.42
CA VAL A 308 -18.23 1.34 15.51
C VAL A 308 -19.66 1.39 15.00
N LEU A 309 -20.27 2.57 15.00
CA LEU A 309 -21.49 2.83 14.25
C LEU A 309 -21.13 2.95 12.76
N LEU A 310 -21.70 2.10 11.92
CA LEU A 310 -21.26 1.94 10.53
C LEU A 310 -21.57 3.14 9.63
N ALA A 311 -22.49 4.00 10.05
CA ALA A 311 -22.89 5.19 9.33
C ALA A 311 -23.50 6.22 10.28
N THR A 312 -23.32 7.51 9.98
CA THR A 312 -23.89 8.63 10.76
C THR A 312 -25.41 8.61 10.81
N GLU A 313 -26.05 8.14 9.73
CA GLU A 313 -27.47 7.85 9.64
C GLU A 313 -27.71 6.45 9.06
N GLY A 314 -28.74 5.75 9.52
CA GLY A 314 -29.09 4.42 8.99
C GLY A 314 -28.14 3.28 9.37
N GLY A 315 -27.09 3.53 10.16
CA GLY A 315 -26.04 2.55 10.50
C GLY A 315 -26.47 1.39 11.43
N GLY A 316 -27.69 1.41 11.96
CA GLY A 316 -28.19 0.38 12.88
C GLY A 316 -27.47 0.38 14.23
N ASP A 317 -27.28 -0.82 14.80
CA ASP A 317 -26.54 -1.00 16.04
C ASP A 317 -25.02 -0.99 15.78
N PRO A 318 -24.20 -0.44 16.69
CA PRO A 318 -22.75 -0.51 16.60
C PRO A 318 -22.23 -1.95 16.46
N ARG A 319 -21.10 -2.11 15.75
CA ARG A 319 -20.55 -3.43 15.42
C ARG A 319 -19.07 -3.50 15.76
N THR A 320 -18.65 -4.63 16.30
CA THR A 320 -17.22 -4.93 16.54
C THR A 320 -16.51 -5.30 15.24
N GLY A 321 -15.17 -5.26 15.26
CA GLY A 321 -14.35 -5.76 14.16
C GLY A 321 -14.45 -4.93 12.87
N PHE A 322 -14.75 -3.64 12.99
CA PHE A 322 -14.74 -2.70 11.87
C PHE A 322 -13.33 -2.60 11.27
N SER A 323 -13.22 -2.75 9.94
CA SER A 323 -11.94 -2.64 9.22
C SER A 323 -11.76 -1.21 8.71
N LYS A 324 -10.67 -0.56 9.12
CA LYS A 324 -10.31 0.77 8.61
C LYS A 324 -9.87 0.68 7.15
N HIS A 325 -10.27 1.64 6.33
CA HIS A 325 -10.03 1.65 4.89
C HIS A 325 -8.70 2.35 4.53
N THR A 326 -7.69 2.17 5.38
CA THR A 326 -6.38 2.83 5.23
C THR A 326 -5.50 2.20 4.14
N PHE A 327 -5.75 0.92 3.80
CA PHE A 327 -5.04 0.14 2.78
C PHE A 327 -3.51 0.29 2.85
N LEU A 328 -2.95 -0.11 4.00
CA LEU A 328 -1.55 0.15 4.32
C LEU A 328 -0.61 -0.54 3.32
N GLY A 329 0.47 0.12 2.92
CA GLY A 329 1.42 -0.38 1.93
C GLY A 329 2.70 0.44 1.84
N ALA A 330 3.52 0.17 0.84
CA ALA A 330 4.89 0.68 0.78
C ALA A 330 5.06 2.02 0.03
N ASN A 331 4.08 2.44 -0.78
CA ASN A 331 4.28 3.45 -1.82
C ASN A 331 4.19 4.92 -1.33
N THR A 332 4.80 5.23 -0.20
CA THR A 332 4.74 6.57 0.43
C THR A 332 5.39 7.67 -0.41
N VAL A 333 6.38 7.32 -1.24
CA VAL A 333 6.98 8.23 -2.22
C VAL A 333 5.93 8.68 -3.23
N MET A 334 5.14 7.74 -3.77
CA MET A 334 4.08 8.10 -4.72
C MET A 334 2.97 8.90 -4.06
N GLN A 335 2.56 8.56 -2.83
CA GLN A 335 1.62 9.40 -2.07
C GLN A 335 2.15 10.82 -1.88
N THR A 336 3.47 11.00 -1.69
CA THR A 336 4.09 12.33 -1.60
C THR A 336 4.01 13.08 -2.93
N ILE A 337 4.23 12.39 -4.06
CA ILE A 337 4.07 12.97 -5.41
C ILE A 337 2.61 13.37 -5.63
N LEU A 338 1.66 12.48 -5.38
CA LEU A 338 0.22 12.74 -5.50
C LEU A 338 -0.21 13.95 -4.67
N LYS A 339 0.26 14.06 -3.41
CA LYS A 339 0.02 15.21 -2.54
C LYS A 339 0.59 16.50 -3.12
N ASN A 340 1.84 16.49 -3.56
CA ASN A 340 2.56 17.69 -3.99
C ASN A 340 2.06 18.23 -5.34
N TYR A 341 1.57 17.36 -6.22
CA TYR A 341 1.04 17.72 -7.55
C TYR A 341 -0.46 17.48 -7.64
N ARG A 342 -1.18 17.61 -6.52
CA ARG A 342 -2.60 17.27 -6.43
C ARG A 342 -3.45 18.08 -7.43
N GLU A 343 -3.10 19.34 -7.65
CA GLU A 343 -3.86 20.25 -8.52
C GLU A 343 -3.68 19.83 -10.00
N GLU A 344 -2.44 19.58 -10.42
CA GLU A 344 -2.12 19.13 -11.77
C GLU A 344 -2.69 17.73 -12.08
N LEU A 345 -2.83 16.89 -11.05
CA LEU A 345 -3.38 15.55 -11.15
C LEU A 345 -4.90 15.48 -10.94
N GLY A 346 -5.58 16.61 -10.74
CA GLY A 346 -7.03 16.65 -10.54
C GLY A 346 -7.48 15.91 -9.28
N ILE A 347 -6.71 16.04 -8.19
CA ILE A 347 -6.96 15.45 -6.87
C ILE A 347 -7.51 16.53 -5.94
N SER A 348 -8.77 16.34 -5.54
CA SER A 348 -9.48 17.22 -4.59
C SER A 348 -9.29 16.83 -3.11
N VAL A 349 -8.46 15.81 -2.84
CA VAL A 349 -8.17 15.34 -1.48
C VAL A 349 -7.28 16.32 -0.73
N GLU A 350 -7.67 16.64 0.49
CA GLU A 350 -6.92 17.53 1.38
C GLU A 350 -5.51 16.97 1.69
N PRO A 351 -4.46 17.82 1.67
CA PRO A 351 -3.08 17.36 1.86
C PRO A 351 -2.83 16.70 3.22
N GLU A 352 -3.58 17.07 4.26
CA GLU A 352 -3.47 16.48 5.60
C GLU A 352 -3.88 15.00 5.63
N LEU A 353 -4.80 14.58 4.75
CA LEU A 353 -5.18 13.17 4.63
C LEU A 353 -4.05 12.34 4.02
N PHE A 354 -3.33 12.90 3.03
CA PHE A 354 -2.11 12.28 2.53
C PHE A 354 -1.02 12.21 3.60
N ASP A 355 -0.83 13.27 4.39
CA ASP A 355 0.16 13.25 5.47
C ASP A 355 -0.15 12.19 6.53
N ARG A 356 -1.43 12.04 6.91
CA ARG A 356 -1.88 10.94 7.78
C ARG A 356 -1.59 9.57 7.15
N SER A 357 -1.98 9.37 5.89
CA SER A 357 -1.78 8.09 5.20
C SER A 357 -0.30 7.73 5.07
N ILE A 358 0.55 8.69 4.69
CA ILE A 358 2.00 8.52 4.58
C ILE A 358 2.60 8.14 5.94
N ALA A 359 2.20 8.82 7.01
CA ALA A 359 2.70 8.52 8.36
C ALA A 359 2.33 7.09 8.79
N LEU A 360 1.08 6.68 8.59
CA LEU A 360 0.62 5.32 8.89
C LEU A 360 1.37 4.26 8.07
N ASN A 361 1.59 4.53 6.78
CA ASN A 361 2.34 3.63 5.91
C ASN A 361 3.82 3.50 6.29
N ARG A 362 4.47 4.60 6.71
CA ARG A 362 5.85 4.55 7.19
C ARG A 362 5.98 3.76 8.49
N GLU A 363 5.05 3.92 9.41
CA GLU A 363 5.04 3.12 10.65
C GLU A 363 4.76 1.64 10.35
N PHE A 364 3.83 1.34 9.44
CA PHE A 364 3.56 -0.02 8.99
C PHE A 364 4.81 -0.68 8.38
N LEU A 365 5.56 0.04 7.54
CA LEU A 365 6.79 -0.45 6.92
C LEU A 365 7.87 -0.85 7.92
N ARG A 366 7.94 -0.21 9.09
CA ARG A 366 8.88 -0.58 10.17
C ARG A 366 8.59 -1.95 10.75
N THR A 367 7.37 -2.47 10.57
CA THR A 367 6.97 -3.82 11.04
C THR A 367 7.24 -4.93 10.02
N ALA A 368 7.68 -4.58 8.80
CA ALA A 368 7.79 -5.54 7.70
C ALA A 368 8.94 -6.56 7.87
N ALA A 369 10.01 -6.18 8.57
CA ALA A 369 11.12 -7.07 8.88
C ALA A 369 11.83 -6.72 10.18
N ASP A 370 12.35 -7.75 10.84
CA ASP A 370 13.29 -7.58 11.95
C ASP A 370 14.73 -7.73 11.45
N LEU A 371 15.59 -6.80 11.89
CA LEU A 371 17.03 -6.81 11.62
C LEU A 371 17.80 -6.98 12.94
N GLN A 372 18.60 -8.03 13.05
CA GLN A 372 19.38 -8.31 14.25
C GLN A 372 20.84 -8.64 13.93
N ILE A 373 21.78 -8.01 14.65
CA ILE A 373 23.17 -8.49 14.71
C ILE A 373 23.23 -9.63 15.74
N VAL A 374 23.42 -10.86 15.27
CA VAL A 374 23.38 -12.07 16.13
C VAL A 374 24.77 -12.48 16.63
N ALA A 375 25.83 -12.07 15.93
CA ALA A 375 27.19 -12.31 16.36
C ALA A 375 28.13 -11.25 15.77
N THR A 376 29.11 -10.84 16.55
CA THR A 376 30.24 -10.02 16.08
C THR A 376 31.51 -10.53 16.73
N SER A 377 32.55 -10.77 15.93
CA SER A 377 33.88 -11.14 16.41
C SER A 377 34.97 -10.34 15.70
N LEU A 378 36.03 -10.03 16.43
CA LEU A 378 37.23 -9.39 15.89
C LEU A 378 38.42 -10.32 16.11
N GLU A 379 38.95 -10.88 15.03
CA GLU A 379 40.13 -11.74 15.05
C GLU A 379 41.25 -11.08 14.25
N GLY A 380 42.30 -10.64 14.95
CA GLY A 380 43.36 -9.84 14.34
C GLY A 380 42.82 -8.52 13.78
N ASN A 381 42.85 -8.39 12.46
CA ASN A 381 42.34 -7.23 11.71
C ASN A 381 41.03 -7.50 10.96
N LYS A 382 40.37 -8.65 11.21
CA LYS A 382 39.12 -9.02 10.55
C LYS A 382 37.95 -8.95 11.53
N LEU A 383 37.05 -8.00 11.31
CA LEU A 383 35.73 -7.96 11.94
C LEU A 383 34.78 -8.87 11.15
N THR A 384 34.11 -9.78 11.82
CA THR A 384 33.05 -10.61 11.24
C THR A 384 31.76 -10.33 11.99
N THR A 385 30.71 -9.95 11.27
CA THR A 385 29.38 -9.68 11.81
C THR A 385 28.36 -10.53 11.08
N SER A 386 27.54 -11.24 11.84
CA SER A 386 26.41 -12.02 11.33
C SER A 386 25.11 -11.23 11.55
N ILE A 387 24.39 -11.00 10.47
CA ILE A 387 23.12 -10.29 10.46
C ILE A 387 22.01 -11.30 10.16
N GLN A 388 20.96 -11.30 10.97
CA GLN A 388 19.73 -12.03 10.73
C GLN A 388 18.66 -11.04 10.27
N ILE A 389 18.00 -11.36 9.17
CA ILE A 389 16.85 -10.63 8.63
C ILE A 389 15.66 -11.57 8.68
N THR A 390 14.61 -11.18 9.40
CA THR A 390 13.37 -11.96 9.50
C THR A 390 12.27 -11.22 8.76
N ASN A 391 11.75 -11.80 7.68
CA ASN A 391 10.56 -11.29 7.02
C ASN A 391 9.34 -11.52 7.90
N GLN A 392 8.61 -10.45 8.24
CA GLN A 392 7.38 -10.51 9.03
C GLN A 392 6.12 -10.36 8.17
N THR A 393 6.27 -10.18 6.87
CA THR A 393 5.15 -10.13 5.93
C THR A 393 4.64 -11.54 5.59
N GLY A 394 3.38 -11.61 5.16
CA GLY A 394 2.77 -12.85 4.66
C GLY A 394 3.22 -13.22 3.25
N HIS A 395 3.97 -12.37 2.56
CA HIS A 395 4.40 -12.58 1.17
C HIS A 395 5.93 -12.39 1.10
N LYS A 396 6.53 -12.29 -0.10
CA LYS A 396 7.94 -11.92 -0.20
C LYS A 396 8.17 -10.47 0.26
N LEU A 397 9.40 -10.17 0.67
CA LEU A 397 9.82 -8.81 0.99
C LEU A 397 11.03 -8.43 0.12
N PRO A 398 10.86 -7.55 -0.88
CA PRO A 398 9.59 -6.96 -1.35
C PRO A 398 8.74 -7.94 -2.17
N SER A 399 7.45 -7.62 -2.34
CA SER A 399 6.51 -8.30 -3.24
C SER A 399 5.79 -7.29 -4.15
N GLY A 400 4.95 -7.78 -5.06
CA GLY A 400 4.18 -6.98 -6.01
C GLY A 400 4.99 -6.59 -7.24
N TYR A 401 4.71 -5.40 -7.77
CA TYR A 401 5.30 -4.91 -9.02
C TYR A 401 6.84 -5.02 -9.04
N PRO A 402 7.45 -5.57 -10.12
CA PRO A 402 8.87 -5.95 -10.19
C PRO A 402 9.83 -4.75 -10.40
N SER A 403 9.59 -3.66 -9.69
CA SER A 403 10.53 -2.53 -9.53
C SER A 403 10.86 -2.24 -8.06
N ARG A 404 10.26 -2.98 -7.12
CA ARG A 404 10.48 -2.80 -5.68
C ARG A 404 11.78 -3.50 -5.28
N ARG A 405 12.54 -2.85 -4.41
CA ARG A 405 13.79 -3.35 -3.88
C ARG A 405 13.86 -3.14 -2.37
N VAL A 406 14.45 -4.10 -1.67
CA VAL A 406 14.90 -3.95 -0.29
C VAL A 406 16.39 -4.25 -0.26
N PHE A 407 17.18 -3.44 0.43
CA PHE A 407 18.61 -3.65 0.53
C PHE A 407 19.10 -3.37 1.95
N VAL A 408 20.26 -3.91 2.30
CA VAL A 408 20.90 -3.68 3.60
C VAL A 408 21.91 -2.56 3.46
N HIS A 409 21.71 -1.46 4.21
CA HIS A 409 22.73 -0.45 4.45
C HIS A 409 23.48 -0.80 5.75
N PHE A 410 24.76 -1.17 5.63
CA PHE A 410 25.58 -1.59 6.75
C PHE A 410 26.80 -0.68 6.91
N VAL A 411 26.97 -0.11 8.09
CA VAL A 411 28.05 0.83 8.41
C VAL A 411 28.82 0.34 9.64
N VAL A 412 30.14 0.35 9.54
CA VAL A 412 31.05 0.14 10.68
C VAL A 412 31.80 1.45 10.90
N THR A 413 31.77 1.94 12.13
CA THR A 413 32.50 3.14 12.55
C THR A 413 33.58 2.80 13.58
N ASN A 414 34.66 3.58 13.60
CA ASN A 414 35.64 3.53 14.68
C ASN A 414 35.16 4.32 15.91
N ALA A 415 35.98 4.38 16.97
CA ALA A 415 35.66 5.11 18.21
C ALA A 415 35.58 6.65 18.03
N GLN A 416 36.03 7.19 16.90
CA GLN A 416 35.92 8.61 16.54
C GLN A 416 34.68 8.86 15.66
N SER A 417 33.82 7.85 15.45
CA SER A 417 32.68 7.88 14.54
C SER A 417 33.06 8.04 13.06
N GLU A 418 34.29 7.69 12.69
CA GLU A 418 34.72 7.65 11.29
C GLU A 418 34.31 6.32 10.67
N VAL A 419 33.72 6.35 9.47
CA VAL A 419 33.32 5.16 8.72
C VAL A 419 34.57 4.39 8.27
N VAL A 420 34.68 3.13 8.66
CA VAL A 420 35.76 2.21 8.27
C VAL A 420 35.30 1.16 7.25
N PHE A 421 34.00 0.89 7.20
CA PHE A 421 33.34 0.06 6.20
C PHE A 421 31.92 0.55 6.00
N GLU A 422 31.47 0.65 4.76
CA GLU A 422 30.10 0.99 4.41
C GLU A 422 29.71 0.23 3.14
N SER A 423 28.61 -0.51 3.19
CA SER A 423 27.99 -1.19 2.05
C SER A 423 26.52 -0.78 1.97
N GLY A 424 26.02 -0.58 0.75
CA GLY A 424 24.64 -0.12 0.52
C GLY A 424 24.45 1.39 0.72
N LYS A 425 25.49 2.20 0.53
CA LYS A 425 25.36 3.66 0.59
C LYS A 425 24.45 4.15 -0.54
N VAL A 426 23.49 5.00 -0.20
CA VAL A 426 22.59 5.63 -1.18
C VAL A 426 23.14 7.00 -1.59
N ASN A 427 23.23 7.24 -2.89
CA ASN A 427 23.58 8.53 -3.47
C ASN A 427 22.37 9.48 -3.48
N SER A 428 22.61 10.77 -3.69
CA SER A 428 21.54 11.77 -3.75
C SER A 428 20.54 11.56 -4.88
N ASP A 429 20.90 10.81 -5.92
CA ASP A 429 20.02 10.44 -7.04
C ASP A 429 19.23 9.14 -6.79
N GLY A 430 19.38 8.53 -5.61
CA GLY A 430 18.73 7.28 -5.24
C GLY A 430 19.47 6.01 -5.67
N SER A 431 20.55 6.12 -6.46
CA SER A 431 21.39 4.96 -6.80
C SER A 431 22.14 4.43 -5.58
N ILE A 432 22.31 3.12 -5.50
CA ILE A 432 23.00 2.44 -4.41
C ILE A 432 24.43 2.13 -4.85
N VAL A 433 25.41 2.66 -4.13
CA VAL A 433 26.83 2.43 -4.42
C VAL A 433 27.14 0.94 -4.30
N GLY A 434 27.66 0.37 -5.39
CA GLY A 434 28.02 -1.05 -5.47
C GLY A 434 27.12 -1.82 -6.42
N VAL A 435 25.80 -1.55 -6.35
CA VAL A 435 24.76 -2.29 -7.06
C VAL A 435 24.95 -2.25 -8.57
N ALA A 436 24.92 -3.42 -9.21
CA ALA A 436 25.16 -3.61 -10.64
C ALA A 436 24.07 -2.98 -11.51
N THR A 437 22.79 -3.19 -11.16
CA THR A 437 21.62 -2.64 -11.89
C THR A 437 21.64 -1.12 -11.99
N ASP A 438 22.21 -0.44 -10.98
CA ASP A 438 22.28 1.02 -10.92
C ASP A 438 23.44 1.61 -11.74
N LYS A 439 24.40 0.77 -12.15
CA LYS A 439 25.49 1.13 -13.08
C LYS A 439 25.16 0.75 -14.52
N ASP A 440 24.53 -0.40 -14.70
CA ASP A 440 24.16 -0.97 -15.99
C ASP A 440 22.84 -1.74 -15.84
N THR A 441 21.78 -1.24 -16.47
CA THR A 441 20.42 -1.80 -16.34
C THR A 441 20.26 -3.17 -17.01
N SER A 442 21.25 -3.64 -17.77
CA SER A 442 21.30 -5.00 -18.34
C SER A 442 21.87 -6.04 -17.37
N GLN A 443 22.44 -5.59 -16.25
CA GLN A 443 22.98 -6.45 -15.19
C GLN A 443 21.99 -6.57 -14.04
N TYR A 444 22.22 -7.53 -13.15
CA TYR A 444 21.53 -7.65 -11.87
C TYR A 444 22.50 -7.91 -10.72
N GLU A 445 22.10 -7.56 -9.49
CA GLU A 445 22.93 -7.82 -8.32
C GLU A 445 22.86 -9.30 -7.92
N SER A 446 24.03 -9.92 -7.70
CA SER A 446 24.07 -11.30 -7.20
C SER A 446 23.69 -11.37 -5.73
N HIS A 447 23.07 -12.47 -5.31
CA HIS A 447 22.80 -12.70 -3.89
C HIS A 447 24.10 -13.02 -3.12
N TYR A 448 24.36 -12.34 -2.00
CA TYR A 448 25.54 -12.55 -1.19
C TYR A 448 25.21 -13.27 0.12
N ASN A 449 25.75 -14.48 0.28
CA ASN A 449 25.78 -15.13 1.60
C ASN A 449 26.84 -14.51 2.54
N VAL A 450 27.87 -13.87 1.97
CA VAL A 450 28.97 -13.22 2.70
C VAL A 450 29.38 -11.97 1.94
N ILE A 451 29.37 -10.83 2.62
CA ILE A 451 29.88 -9.55 2.12
C ILE A 451 31.28 -9.34 2.68
N THR A 452 32.25 -9.14 1.78
CA THR A 452 33.68 -8.95 2.09
C THR A 452 34.25 -7.65 1.54
N ALA A 453 33.51 -6.96 0.66
CA ALA A 453 33.88 -5.68 0.07
C ALA A 453 32.70 -4.70 0.13
N ALA A 454 33.01 -3.40 0.15
CA ALA A 454 32.02 -2.33 0.30
C ALA A 454 31.05 -2.22 -0.90
N ASP A 455 31.47 -2.69 -2.06
CA ASP A 455 30.68 -2.71 -3.30
C ASP A 455 29.81 -3.96 -3.44
N GLN A 456 29.92 -4.93 -2.53
CA GLN A 456 28.99 -6.06 -2.43
C GLN A 456 27.82 -5.66 -1.54
N VAL A 457 26.64 -5.51 -2.14
CA VAL A 457 25.43 -5.05 -1.45
C VAL A 457 24.40 -6.15 -1.45
N GLN A 458 23.83 -6.45 -0.28
CA GLN A 458 22.72 -7.40 -0.19
C GLN A 458 21.43 -6.71 -0.64
N VAL A 459 20.95 -7.07 -1.83
CA VAL A 459 19.70 -6.58 -2.43
C VAL A 459 18.72 -7.74 -2.59
N TYR A 460 17.46 -7.49 -2.29
CA TYR A 460 16.31 -8.35 -2.54
C TYR A 460 15.40 -7.63 -3.53
N GLU A 461 15.28 -8.18 -4.73
CA GLU A 461 14.46 -7.63 -5.81
C GLU A 461 14.02 -8.77 -6.74
N ALA A 462 12.93 -8.54 -7.49
CA ALA A 462 12.55 -9.42 -8.58
C ALA A 462 13.39 -9.08 -9.82
N ILE A 463 14.03 -10.09 -10.41
CA ILE A 463 14.76 -9.95 -11.67
C ILE A 463 13.93 -10.62 -12.76
N MET A 464 13.39 -9.82 -13.68
CA MET A 464 12.70 -10.35 -14.86
C MET A 464 13.72 -10.66 -15.95
N GLY A 465 13.45 -11.72 -16.71
CA GLY A 465 14.24 -12.09 -17.88
C GLY A 465 13.32 -12.32 -19.08
N THR A 466 13.85 -12.05 -20.27
CA THR A 466 13.15 -12.37 -21.52
C THR A 466 13.16 -13.87 -21.80
N SER A 467 12.43 -14.30 -22.83
CA SER A 467 12.50 -15.68 -23.36
C SER A 467 13.92 -16.11 -23.75
N ASP A 468 14.80 -15.14 -24.07
CA ASP A 468 16.18 -15.37 -24.50
C ASP A 468 17.18 -15.39 -23.32
N GLY A 469 16.69 -15.08 -22.12
CA GLY A 469 17.48 -15.07 -20.89
C GLY A 469 18.14 -13.72 -20.56
N ASP A 470 17.81 -12.66 -21.30
CA ASP A 470 18.31 -11.30 -21.05
C ASP A 470 17.51 -10.59 -19.96
N VAL A 471 18.15 -9.74 -19.15
CA VAL A 471 17.44 -8.93 -18.14
C VAL A 471 16.49 -7.94 -18.82
N THR A 472 15.27 -7.86 -18.31
CA THR A 472 14.22 -6.97 -18.84
C THR A 472 13.53 -6.18 -17.74
N HIS A 473 13.05 -5.00 -18.12
CA HIS A 473 12.15 -4.15 -17.31
C HIS A 473 10.84 -3.89 -18.06
N THR A 474 10.61 -4.62 -19.15
CA THR A 474 9.39 -4.59 -19.97
C THR A 474 8.49 -5.72 -19.49
N LEU A 475 7.18 -5.47 -19.35
CA LEU A 475 6.29 -6.47 -18.71
C LEU A 475 5.89 -7.58 -19.68
N LEU A 476 5.89 -7.28 -20.98
CA LEU A 476 5.47 -8.20 -22.03
C LEU A 476 6.61 -8.94 -22.72
N ARG A 477 7.86 -8.82 -22.27
CA ARG A 477 9.05 -9.29 -22.98
C ARG A 477 10.00 -10.01 -22.06
#